data_AF-A0A6J5WUS8-F1
#
_entry.id   AF-A0A6J5WUS8-F1
#
_cell.length_a   1.000
_cell.length_b   1.000
_cell.length_c   1.000
_cell.angle_alpha   90.00
_cell.angle_beta   90.00
_cell.angle_gamma   90.00
#
_symmetry.space_group_name_H-M   'P 1'
#
loop_
_entity.id
_entity.type
_entity.pdbx_description
1 polymer ?
#
loop_
_entity_poly.entity_id
_entity_poly.type
_entity_poly.pdbx_seq_one_letter_code
_entity_poly.pdbx_strand_id
1 'polypeptide(L)'
;MDHNQGSQSSSTKVERRVIEKNRRNQMKVLYSKLNSLLPRQNSQEPLSLPDQIDEAINYIKSLESKQQKSKEERDSLKGNRKRSHTACTNFDSMRSSKPPQIEIHEIGSTLEVVLISGLDNHQFMFTEIIRILHEEQADVVHASLSTLGDSIFHVIRAEMGKSMLDFGAAK
;
A
#
# COMPACT_ATOMS: atom_id res chain seq x y z
N MET A 1 -43.23 -69.32 -8.55
CA MET A 1 -42.27 -68.48 -9.28
C MET A 1 -41.96 -67.31 -8.36
N ASP A 2 -40.91 -67.44 -7.55
CA ASP A 2 -40.58 -66.44 -6.54
C ASP A 2 -39.70 -65.36 -7.17
N HIS A 3 -40.24 -64.15 -7.28
CA HIS A 3 -39.55 -63.01 -7.86
C HIS A 3 -38.65 -62.34 -6.82
N ASN A 4 -37.36 -62.34 -7.16
CA ASN A 4 -36.23 -61.70 -6.51
C ASN A 4 -36.35 -60.15 -6.51
N GLN A 5 -37.22 -59.58 -5.66
CA GLN A 5 -37.33 -58.12 -5.46
C GLN A 5 -36.50 -57.55 -4.29
N GLY A 6 -35.86 -58.43 -3.49
CA GLY A 6 -35.10 -58.00 -2.30
C GLY A 6 -33.76 -57.32 -2.60
N SER A 7 -33.08 -57.69 -3.69
CA SER A 7 -31.68 -57.27 -3.92
C SER A 7 -31.53 -55.82 -4.39
N GLN A 8 -32.39 -55.34 -5.31
CA GLN A 8 -32.32 -53.96 -5.83
C GLN A 8 -32.60 -52.90 -4.76
N SER A 9 -33.52 -53.16 -3.83
CA SER A 9 -33.84 -52.21 -2.75
C SER A 9 -32.67 -52.01 -1.78
N SER A 10 -31.86 -53.05 -1.56
CA SER A 10 -30.68 -52.99 -0.70
C SER A 10 -29.52 -52.22 -1.35
N SER A 11 -29.29 -52.39 -2.66
CA SER A 11 -28.27 -51.66 -3.43
C SER A 11 -28.53 -50.15 -3.41
N THR A 12 -29.76 -49.73 -3.74
CA THR A 12 -30.12 -48.30 -3.72
C THR A 12 -30.03 -47.68 -2.32
N LYS A 13 -30.21 -48.46 -1.25
CA LYS A 13 -30.03 -48.02 0.14
C LYS A 13 -28.55 -47.84 0.48
N VAL A 14 -27.67 -48.71 -0.03
CA VAL A 14 -26.21 -48.57 0.11
C VAL A 14 -25.71 -47.36 -0.67
N GLU A 15 -26.15 -47.16 -1.91
CA GLU A 15 -25.82 -45.98 -2.72
C GLU A 15 -26.21 -44.68 -2.03
N ARG A 16 -27.45 -44.59 -1.52
CA ARG A 16 -27.92 -43.43 -0.74
C ARG A 16 -27.05 -43.15 0.47
N ARG A 17 -26.61 -44.19 1.19
CA ARG A 17 -25.69 -44.05 2.33
C ARG A 17 -24.32 -43.52 1.92
N VAL A 18 -23.79 -43.95 0.79
CA VAL A 18 -22.50 -43.47 0.24
C VAL A 18 -22.60 -42.02 -0.20
N ILE A 19 -23.65 -41.66 -0.94
CA ILE A 19 -23.89 -40.29 -1.40
C ILE A 19 -23.97 -39.33 -0.21
N GLU A 20 -24.76 -39.68 0.81
CA GLU A 20 -24.92 -38.85 2.00
C GLU A 20 -23.62 -38.79 2.84
N LYS A 21 -22.84 -39.88 2.91
CA LYS A 21 -21.52 -39.86 3.52
C LYS A 21 -20.57 -38.91 2.80
N ASN A 22 -20.55 -38.94 1.47
CA ASN A 22 -19.74 -38.03 0.65
C ASN A 22 -20.15 -36.58 0.87
N ARG A 23 -21.46 -36.29 0.90
CA ARG A 23 -21.99 -34.95 1.20
C ARG A 23 -21.52 -34.43 2.56
N ARG A 24 -21.57 -35.26 3.61
CA ARG A 24 -21.07 -34.88 4.96
C ARG A 24 -19.56 -34.67 5.00
N ASN A 25 -18.79 -35.50 4.29
CA ASN A 25 -17.34 -35.36 4.20
C ASN A 25 -16.96 -34.05 3.49
N GLN A 26 -17.64 -33.72 2.38
CA GLN A 26 -17.46 -32.43 1.70
C GLN A 26 -17.74 -31.26 2.65
N MET A 27 -18.84 -31.33 3.40
CA MET A 27 -19.18 -30.29 4.36
C MET A 27 -18.11 -30.14 5.46
N LYS A 28 -17.57 -31.25 5.99
CA LYS A 28 -16.48 -31.25 6.96
C LYS A 28 -15.21 -30.58 6.42
N VAL A 29 -14.87 -30.83 5.15
CA VAL A 29 -13.72 -30.19 4.48
C VAL A 29 -13.94 -28.69 4.35
N LEU A 30 -15.15 -28.25 3.98
CA LEU A 30 -15.47 -26.83 3.87
C LEU A 30 -15.34 -26.09 5.21
N TYR A 31 -15.87 -26.66 6.30
CA TYR A 31 -15.70 -26.07 7.63
C TYR A 31 -14.23 -25.99 8.06
N SER A 32 -13.46 -27.05 7.80
CA SER A 32 -12.02 -27.06 8.11
C SER A 32 -11.28 -25.95 7.34
N LYS A 33 -11.63 -25.75 6.06
CA LYS A 33 -11.08 -24.68 5.24
C LYS A 33 -11.50 -23.30 5.75
N LEU A 34 -12.77 -23.11 6.09
CA LEU A 34 -13.27 -21.85 6.65
C LEU A 34 -12.48 -21.47 7.89
N ASN A 35 -12.39 -22.38 8.86
CA ASN A 35 -11.69 -22.14 10.13
C ASN A 35 -10.21 -21.85 9.95
N SER A 36 -9.57 -22.45 8.93
CA SER A 36 -8.15 -22.16 8.62
C SER A 36 -7.89 -20.73 8.14
N LEU A 37 -8.93 -20.04 7.64
CA LEU A 37 -8.86 -18.65 7.18
C LEU A 37 -9.18 -17.64 8.29
N LEU A 38 -9.70 -18.10 9.43
CA LEU A 38 -10.01 -17.25 10.56
C LEU A 38 -8.77 -17.01 11.43
N PRO A 39 -8.70 -15.89 12.16
CA PRO A 39 -7.67 -15.67 13.16
C PRO A 39 -7.69 -16.83 14.16
N ARG A 40 -6.52 -17.32 14.57
CA ARG A 40 -6.43 -18.35 15.60
C ARG A 40 -7.03 -17.81 16.90
N GLN A 41 -8.22 -18.27 17.23
CA GLN A 41 -8.81 -18.04 18.54
C GLN A 41 -7.96 -18.81 19.56
N ASN A 42 -7.44 -18.10 20.56
CA ASN A 42 -6.64 -18.70 21.64
C ASN A 42 -7.52 -19.44 22.65
N SER A 43 -8.83 -19.54 22.42
CA SER A 43 -9.75 -20.27 23.28
C SER A 43 -9.53 -21.78 23.12
N GLN A 44 -9.22 -22.44 24.24
CA GLN A 44 -9.06 -23.89 24.33
C GLN A 44 -10.36 -24.68 24.06
N GLU A 45 -11.48 -24.01 23.82
CA GLU A 45 -12.80 -24.62 23.74
C GLU A 45 -13.27 -24.73 22.28
N PRO A 46 -13.61 -25.94 21.79
CA PRO A 46 -14.11 -26.13 20.44
C PRO A 46 -15.51 -25.48 20.32
N LEU A 47 -15.59 -24.40 19.54
CA LEU A 47 -16.83 -23.71 19.20
C LEU A 47 -17.83 -24.65 18.51
N SER A 48 -19.13 -24.41 18.69
CA SER A 48 -20.15 -25.14 17.95
C SER A 48 -20.12 -24.75 16.46
N LEU A 49 -20.65 -25.60 15.57
CA LEU A 49 -20.64 -25.30 14.13
C LEU A 49 -21.35 -23.98 13.77
N PRO A 50 -22.53 -23.64 14.35
CA PRO A 50 -23.15 -22.33 14.15
C PRO A 50 -22.24 -21.17 14.61
N ASP A 51 -21.63 -21.28 15.79
CA ASP A 51 -20.77 -20.21 16.33
C ASP A 51 -19.55 -19.97 15.44
N GLN A 52 -18.96 -21.03 14.87
CA GLN A 52 -17.86 -20.92 13.90
C GLN A 52 -18.28 -20.15 12.64
N ILE A 53 -19.53 -20.34 12.17
CA ILE A 53 -20.06 -19.59 11.03
C ILE A 53 -20.28 -18.13 11.42
N ASP A 54 -20.86 -17.86 12.59
CA ASP A 54 -21.09 -16.50 13.07
C ASP A 54 -19.77 -15.73 13.28
N GLU A 55 -18.74 -16.41 13.79
CA GLU A 55 -17.39 -15.86 13.88
C GLU A 55 -16.85 -15.48 12.49
N ALA A 56 -17.00 -16.37 11.50
CA ALA A 56 -16.58 -16.07 10.13
C ALA A 56 -17.31 -14.86 9.55
N ILE A 57 -18.62 -14.75 9.77
CA ILE A 57 -19.43 -13.61 9.35
C ILE A 57 -18.92 -12.32 9.99
N ASN A 58 -18.67 -12.34 11.30
CA ASN A 58 -18.14 -11.19 12.03
C ASN A 58 -16.74 -10.79 11.55
N TYR A 59 -15.90 -11.79 11.24
CA TYR A 59 -14.57 -11.55 10.71
C TYR A 59 -14.61 -10.86 9.34
N ILE A 60 -15.46 -11.34 8.42
CA ILE A 60 -15.67 -10.71 7.10
C ILE A 60 -16.09 -9.25 7.27
N LYS A 61 -17.09 -8.96 8.09
CA LYS A 61 -17.55 -7.57 8.37
C LYS A 61 -16.42 -6.69 8.91
N SER A 62 -15.57 -7.25 9.78
CA SER A 62 -14.41 -6.52 10.32
C SER A 62 -13.38 -6.18 9.25
N LEU A 63 -13.15 -7.09 8.29
CA LEU A 63 -12.22 -6.87 7.17
C LEU A 63 -12.76 -5.82 6.21
N GLU A 64 -14.05 -5.87 5.86
CA GLU A 64 -14.71 -4.87 5.03
C GLU A 64 -14.60 -3.47 5.65
N SER A 65 -14.84 -3.37 6.96
CA SER A 65 -14.72 -2.10 7.70
C SER A 65 -13.28 -1.57 7.69
N LYS A 66 -12.28 -2.43 7.89
CA LYS A 66 -10.86 -2.06 7.81
C LYS A 66 -10.47 -1.60 6.40
N GLN A 67 -10.96 -2.30 5.38
CA GLN A 67 -10.71 -1.94 3.98
C GLN A 67 -11.32 -0.58 3.63
N GLN A 68 -12.53 -0.31 4.08
CA GLN A 68 -13.19 0.98 3.89
C GLN A 68 -12.44 2.10 4.59
N LYS A 69 -12.03 1.92 5.85
CA LYS A 69 -11.23 2.90 6.60
C LYS A 69 -9.90 3.20 5.90
N SER A 70 -9.17 2.17 5.48
CA SER A 70 -7.91 2.35 4.75
C SER A 70 -8.11 3.07 3.40
N LYS A 71 -9.23 2.81 2.73
CA LYS A 71 -9.60 3.52 1.49
C LYS A 71 -9.88 5.00 1.76
N GLU A 72 -10.64 5.32 2.80
CA GLU A 72 -10.93 6.70 3.22
C GLU A 72 -9.66 7.46 3.60
N GLU A 73 -8.76 6.85 4.39
CA GLU A 73 -7.46 7.42 4.72
C GLU A 73 -6.63 7.69 3.46
N ARG A 74 -6.54 6.71 2.55
CA ARG A 74 -5.84 6.86 1.26
C ARG A 74 -6.44 7.97 0.40
N ASP A 75 -7.76 8.08 0.37
CA ASP A 75 -8.47 9.09 -0.41
C ASP A 75 -8.41 10.48 0.24
N SER A 76 -8.30 10.59 1.57
CA SER A 76 -8.06 11.85 2.28
C SER A 76 -6.67 12.42 1.97
N LEU A 77 -5.64 11.56 1.97
CA LEU A 77 -4.27 11.92 1.60
C LEU A 77 -4.17 12.32 0.12
N LYS A 78 -5.00 11.73 -0.75
CA LYS A 78 -5.13 12.15 -2.17
C LYS A 78 -6.01 13.38 -2.34
N GLY A 79 -7.01 13.58 -1.49
CA GLY A 79 -8.04 14.62 -1.55
C GLY A 79 -7.53 16.01 -1.17
N ASN A 80 -6.51 16.08 -0.31
CA ASN A 80 -5.79 17.32 -0.02
C ASN A 80 -5.03 17.88 -1.25
N ARG A 81 -4.91 17.10 -2.34
CA ARG A 81 -4.31 17.59 -3.61
C ARG A 81 -5.33 18.21 -4.58
N LYS A 82 -6.64 18.21 -4.28
CA LYS A 82 -7.68 18.68 -5.23
C LYS A 82 -8.66 19.73 -4.68
N ARG A 83 -8.50 20.19 -3.43
CA ARG A 83 -9.38 21.21 -2.85
C ARG A 83 -8.59 22.30 -2.13
N SER A 84 -7.97 23.15 -2.92
CA SER A 84 -7.80 24.57 -2.58
C SER A 84 -8.10 25.41 -3.82
N HIS A 85 -9.31 25.28 -4.35
CA HIS A 85 -9.89 26.23 -5.32
C HIS A 85 -11.25 26.66 -4.81
N THR A 86 -11.25 27.42 -3.72
CA THR A 86 -12.36 28.27 -3.35
C THR A 86 -11.79 29.59 -2.84
N ALA A 87 -11.39 30.43 -3.78
CA ALA A 87 -11.51 31.88 -3.70
C ALA A 87 -11.30 32.47 -5.10
N CYS A 88 -12.41 32.96 -5.68
CA CYS A 88 -12.47 34.19 -6.45
C CYS A 88 -11.45 34.37 -7.59
N THR A 89 -11.90 34.17 -8.84
CA THR A 89 -11.97 35.18 -9.91
C THR A 89 -11.92 34.51 -11.29
N ASN A 90 -12.78 35.00 -12.17
CA ASN A 90 -12.77 34.71 -13.60
C ASN A 90 -11.39 35.07 -14.16
N PHE A 91 -10.60 34.10 -14.61
CA PHE A 91 -9.72 34.34 -15.74
C PHE A 91 -9.39 33.02 -16.45
N ASP A 92 -9.80 33.01 -17.70
CA ASP A 92 -9.40 32.15 -18.78
C ASP A 92 -7.87 32.02 -18.84
N SER A 93 -7.31 30.91 -18.36
CA SER A 93 -5.99 30.44 -18.80
C SER A 93 -5.76 29.03 -18.31
N MET A 94 -5.82 28.12 -19.26
CA MET A 94 -4.98 26.93 -19.34
C MET A 94 -3.52 27.33 -19.09
N ARG A 95 -3.14 27.51 -17.82
CA ARG A 95 -1.74 27.69 -17.43
C ARG A 95 -1.11 26.32 -17.58
N SER A 96 -0.48 26.12 -18.72
CA SER A 96 0.59 25.13 -18.87
C SER A 96 1.58 25.36 -17.73
N SER A 97 1.41 24.65 -16.61
CA SER A 97 2.41 24.61 -15.56
C SER A 97 3.66 24.08 -16.23
N LYS A 98 4.65 24.95 -16.45
CA LYS A 98 5.94 24.53 -17.00
C LYS A 98 6.42 23.35 -16.15
N PRO A 99 6.93 22.27 -16.76
CA PRO A 99 7.45 21.15 -15.99
C PRO A 99 8.53 21.66 -15.03
N PRO A 100 8.69 21.02 -13.85
CA PRO A 100 9.75 21.40 -12.93
C PRO A 100 11.10 21.25 -13.62
N GLN A 101 11.99 22.22 -13.40
CA GLN A 101 13.34 22.26 -13.93
C GLN A 101 14.32 22.03 -12.78
N ILE A 102 15.31 21.18 -13.01
CA ILE A 102 16.37 20.87 -12.05
C ILE A 102 17.69 21.21 -12.72
N GLU A 103 18.48 22.04 -12.07
CA GLU A 103 19.84 22.37 -12.47
C GLU A 103 20.81 21.87 -11.39
N ILE A 104 21.92 21.31 -11.82
CA ILE A 104 22.93 20.74 -10.94
C ILE A 104 24.26 21.38 -11.30
N HIS A 105 24.89 22.01 -10.31
CA HIS A 105 26.18 22.66 -10.44
C HIS A 105 27.18 21.99 -9.50
N GLU A 106 28.29 21.52 -10.06
CA GLU A 106 29.40 20.98 -9.28
C GLU A 106 30.47 22.08 -9.13
N ILE A 107 30.79 22.43 -7.89
CA ILE A 107 31.80 23.44 -7.56
C ILE A 107 32.80 22.80 -6.58
N GLY A 108 33.86 22.21 -7.12
CA GLY A 108 34.86 21.52 -6.31
C GLY A 108 34.27 20.29 -5.61
N SER A 109 34.32 20.25 -4.28
CA SER A 109 33.71 19.17 -3.47
C SER A 109 32.25 19.44 -3.08
N THR A 110 31.67 20.54 -3.56
CA THR A 110 30.31 20.98 -3.23
C THR A 110 29.40 20.80 -4.44
N LEU A 111 28.25 20.19 -4.22
CA LEU A 111 27.16 20.02 -5.18
C LEU A 111 26.05 21.03 -4.85
N GLU A 112 25.69 21.88 -5.80
CA GLU A 112 24.55 22.80 -5.70
C GLU A 112 23.42 22.33 -6.63
N VAL A 113 22.27 22.02 -6.07
CA VAL A 113 21.05 21.62 -6.78
C VAL A 113 20.04 22.76 -6.70
N VAL A 114 19.61 23.23 -7.86
CA VAL A 114 18.58 24.27 -8.00
C VAL A 114 17.32 23.64 -8.59
N LEU A 115 16.24 23.59 -7.80
CA LEU A 115 14.92 23.13 -8.25
C LEU A 115 14.02 24.34 -8.47
N ILE A 116 13.53 24.48 -9.71
CA ILE A 116 12.55 25.49 -10.11
C ILE A 116 11.23 24.77 -10.40
N SER A 117 10.20 25.06 -9.63
CA SER A 117 8.89 24.44 -9.80
C SER A 117 7.76 25.43 -9.66
N GLY A 118 6.55 25.06 -10.09
CA GLY A 118 5.33 25.79 -9.73
C GLY A 118 5.01 25.66 -8.23
N LEU A 119 3.91 26.29 -7.81
CA LEU A 119 3.38 26.24 -6.44
C LEU A 119 2.93 24.82 -6.03
N ASP A 120 2.63 23.96 -6.99
CA ASP A 120 2.14 22.60 -6.74
C ASP A 120 3.29 21.59 -6.65
N ASN A 121 3.20 20.65 -5.69
CA ASN A 121 4.10 19.50 -5.52
C ASN A 121 5.60 19.81 -5.31
N HIS A 122 6.00 21.08 -5.10
CA HIS A 122 7.40 21.47 -4.87
C HIS A 122 8.02 20.81 -3.63
N GLN A 123 7.24 20.62 -2.56
CA GLN A 123 7.72 20.04 -1.30
C GLN A 123 8.10 18.56 -1.46
N PHE A 124 7.36 17.82 -2.29
CA PHE A 124 7.66 16.41 -2.57
C PHE A 124 9.01 16.29 -3.28
N MET A 125 9.22 17.06 -4.35
CA MET A 125 10.48 17.04 -5.11
C MET A 125 11.67 17.49 -4.27
N PHE A 126 11.50 18.54 -3.46
CA PHE A 126 12.53 18.98 -2.52
C PHE A 126 12.93 17.87 -1.54
N THR A 127 11.93 17.22 -0.91
CA THR A 127 12.18 16.13 0.04
C THR A 127 12.87 14.95 -0.63
N GLU A 128 12.48 14.63 -1.86
CA GLU A 128 13.07 13.55 -2.64
C GLU A 128 14.53 13.84 -3.02
N ILE A 129 14.86 15.08 -3.39
CA ILE A 129 16.25 15.48 -3.64
C ILE A 129 17.09 15.32 -2.37
N ILE A 130 16.59 15.75 -1.22
CA ILE A 130 17.31 15.57 0.07
C ILE A 130 17.52 14.08 0.38
N ARG A 131 16.52 13.23 0.10
CA ARG A 131 16.63 11.77 0.29
C ARG A 131 17.73 11.18 -0.60
N ILE A 132 17.75 11.55 -1.87
CA ILE A 132 18.77 11.08 -2.83
C ILE A 132 20.17 11.54 -2.40
N LEU A 133 20.33 12.80 -2.00
CA LEU A 133 21.61 13.32 -1.53
C LEU A 133 22.13 12.54 -0.31
N HIS A 134 21.23 12.23 0.63
CA HIS A 134 21.58 11.41 1.79
C HIS A 134 21.98 9.97 1.40
N GLU A 135 21.29 9.36 0.45
CA GLU A 135 21.63 8.01 -0.07
C GLU A 135 23.01 7.97 -0.74
N GLU A 136 23.39 9.06 -1.41
CA GLU A 136 24.69 9.23 -2.07
C GLU A 136 25.79 9.76 -1.13
N GLN A 137 25.58 9.76 0.20
CA GLN A 137 26.55 10.24 1.19
C GLN A 137 26.97 11.71 0.99
N ALA A 138 26.08 12.53 0.44
CA ALA A 138 26.26 13.97 0.31
C ALA A 138 25.57 14.68 1.49
N ASP A 139 26.37 15.31 2.34
CA ASP A 139 25.88 16.02 3.51
C ASP A 139 25.34 17.38 3.11
N VAL A 140 24.04 17.61 3.34
CA VAL A 140 23.39 18.88 3.02
C VAL A 140 23.84 19.96 4.01
N VAL A 141 24.69 20.87 3.56
CA VAL A 141 25.24 21.98 4.36
C VAL A 141 24.36 23.23 4.33
N HIS A 142 23.60 23.42 3.26
CA HIS A 142 22.72 24.57 3.11
C HIS A 142 21.49 24.22 2.29
N ALA A 143 20.32 24.70 2.71
CA ALA A 143 19.11 24.65 1.92
C ALA A 143 18.35 25.96 2.09
N SER A 144 17.91 26.56 0.99
CA SER A 144 17.09 27.77 0.99
C SER A 144 15.94 27.68 0.00
N LEU A 145 14.89 28.41 0.33
CA LEU A 145 13.65 28.50 -0.43
C LEU A 145 13.39 29.97 -0.75
N SER A 146 13.08 30.26 -2.01
CA SER A 146 12.56 31.56 -2.40
C SER A 146 11.41 31.42 -3.38
N THR A 147 10.54 32.41 -3.41
CA THR A 147 9.34 32.44 -4.25
C THR A 147 9.36 33.70 -5.10
N LEU A 148 9.25 33.54 -6.41
CA LEU A 148 9.21 34.64 -7.37
C LEU A 148 8.04 34.42 -8.33
N GLY A 149 7.02 35.27 -8.20
CA GLY A 149 5.77 35.12 -8.94
C GLY A 149 5.10 33.78 -8.64
N ASP A 150 4.83 33.00 -9.68
CA ASP A 150 4.20 31.67 -9.58
C ASP A 150 5.23 30.52 -9.54
N SER A 151 6.51 30.84 -9.30
CA SER A 151 7.61 29.87 -9.27
C SER A 151 8.31 29.84 -7.91
N ILE A 152 8.67 28.64 -7.50
CA ILE A 152 9.39 28.33 -6.28
C ILE A 152 10.79 27.85 -6.66
N PHE A 153 11.77 28.41 -5.98
CA PHE A 153 13.18 28.11 -6.16
C PHE A 153 13.70 27.49 -4.88
N HIS A 154 14.16 26.24 -4.97
CA HIS A 154 14.93 25.61 -3.91
C HIS A 154 16.40 25.59 -4.33
N VAL A 155 17.27 26.02 -3.44
CA VAL A 155 18.72 25.91 -3.61
C VAL A 155 19.24 25.03 -2.49
N ILE A 156 19.81 23.89 -2.86
CA ILE A 156 20.36 22.91 -1.92
C ILE A 156 21.86 22.82 -2.21
N ARG A 157 22.69 22.98 -1.19
CA ARG A 157 24.13 22.74 -1.27
C ARG A 157 24.45 21.56 -0.39
N ALA A 158 25.10 20.57 -0.98
CA ALA A 158 25.63 19.41 -0.31
C ALA A 158 27.14 19.33 -0.51
N GLU A 159 27.86 18.84 0.49
CA GLU A 159 29.27 18.50 0.36
C GLU A 159 29.39 16.98 0.36
N MET A 160 30.23 16.43 -0.51
CA MET A 160 30.53 15.00 -0.40
C MET A 160 31.19 14.75 0.96
N GLY A 161 30.65 13.80 1.72
CA GLY A 161 31.26 13.36 2.96
C GLY A 161 32.71 12.99 2.70
N LYS A 162 33.65 13.58 3.45
CA LYS A 162 35.07 13.18 3.43
C LYS A 162 35.23 11.79 4.04
N SER A 163 34.71 10.75 3.39
CA SER A 163 35.08 9.38 3.69
C SER A 163 36.41 9.09 2.99
N MET A 164 37.49 9.23 3.77
CA MET A 164 38.88 8.78 3.50
C MET A 164 39.28 8.64 2.02
N LEU A 165 39.80 9.72 1.42
CA LEU A 165 40.88 9.58 0.45
C LEU A 165 42.17 9.25 1.23
N ASP A 166 42.33 8.00 1.65
CA ASP A 166 43.65 7.42 1.90
C ASP A 166 43.96 6.46 0.75
N PHE A 167 44.36 7.03 -0.39
CA PHE A 167 45.07 6.24 -1.38
C PHE A 167 46.46 5.96 -0.82
N GLY A 168 46.61 4.74 -0.28
CA GLY A 168 47.86 4.25 0.26
C GLY A 168 49.04 4.47 -0.68
N ALA A 169 49.93 5.36 -0.26
CA ALA A 169 51.28 5.42 -0.78
C ALA A 169 52.12 4.39 -0.02
N ALA A 170 52.19 3.17 -0.57
CA ALA A 170 53.22 2.22 -0.24
C ALA A 170 53.91 1.78 -1.54
N LYS A 171 55.02 2.45 -1.88
CA LYS A 171 56.34 1.82 -1.96
C LYS A 171 57.45 2.87 -2.08
#